data_AF-A0A916Q694-F1
#
_entry.id   AF-A0A916Q694-F1
#
_cell.length_a   1.000
_cell.length_b   1.000
_cell.length_c   1.000
_cell.angle_alpha   90.00
_cell.angle_beta   90.00
_cell.angle_gamma   90.00
#
_symmetry.space_group_name_H-M   'P 1'
#
loop_
_entity.id
_entity.type
_entity.pdbx_description
1 polymer ?
#
loop_
_entity_poly.entity_id
_entity_poly.type
_entity_poly.pdbx_seq_one_letter_code
_entity_poly.pdbx_strand_id
1 'polypeptide(L)'
;MLNKDLADTEWQNLSLTSNFQNDLFYRRKGGKIYVEGAIQPASQIAANQQTTIATLPEEYRPDRTAYNVCQGGGMNRFYLTANVDGSLVIQKYGTTQDIPIPAGVWLSVTIDFPA
;
A
#
# COMPACT_ATOMS: atom_id res chain seq x y z
N MET A 1 18.46 8.49 -26.27
CA MET A 1 17.14 8.44 -25.62
C MET A 1 17.38 8.07 -24.17
N LEU A 2 16.96 8.90 -23.21
CA LEU A 2 17.05 8.54 -21.80
C LEU A 2 16.09 7.36 -21.59
N ASN A 3 16.58 6.23 -21.05
CA ASN A 3 15.74 5.07 -20.82
C ASN A 3 14.73 5.45 -19.73
N LYS A 4 13.49 5.78 -20.11
CA LYS A 4 12.44 6.26 -19.19
C LYS A 4 12.20 5.27 -18.04
N ASP A 5 12.56 4.01 -18.24
CA ASP A 5 12.44 2.92 -17.27
C ASP A 5 13.43 3.04 -16.10
N LEU A 6 14.47 3.85 -16.22
CA LEU A 6 15.46 4.10 -15.15
C LEU A 6 15.29 5.46 -14.47
N ALA A 7 14.41 6.32 -14.97
CA ALA A 7 14.20 7.66 -14.44
C ALA A 7 13.56 7.63 -13.03
N ASP A 8 13.92 8.60 -12.19
CA ASP A 8 13.25 8.87 -10.91
C ASP A 8 12.12 9.89 -11.17
N THR A 9 10.88 9.51 -10.88
CA THR A 9 9.71 10.40 -11.10
C THR A 9 9.48 11.40 -9.98
N GLU A 10 10.35 11.41 -8.97
CA GLU A 10 10.08 12.01 -7.66
C GLU A 10 8.84 11.38 -6.99
N TRP A 11 8.65 11.69 -5.71
CA TRP A 11 7.49 11.24 -4.95
C TRP A 11 6.23 11.99 -5.37
N GLN A 12 5.16 11.24 -5.63
CA GLN A 12 3.85 11.74 -6.00
C GLN A 12 2.80 11.29 -4.97
N ASN A 13 1.80 12.13 -4.70
CA ASN A 13 0.69 11.79 -3.80
C ASN A 13 -0.22 10.74 -4.42
N LEU A 14 -0.47 9.65 -3.70
CA LEU A 14 -1.44 8.63 -4.05
C LEU A 14 -2.75 8.89 -3.29
N SER A 15 -3.84 9.09 -4.04
CA SER A 15 -5.16 9.33 -3.42
C SER A 15 -5.68 8.07 -2.72
N LEU A 16 -6.00 8.23 -1.44
CA LEU A 16 -6.61 7.17 -0.63
C LEU A 16 -8.10 7.02 -0.93
N THR A 17 -8.63 5.82 -0.70
CA THR A 17 -10.08 5.64 -0.59
C THR A 17 -10.61 6.36 0.65
N SER A 18 -11.89 6.70 0.68
CA SER A 18 -12.53 7.45 1.78
C SER A 18 -12.46 6.76 3.15
N ASN A 19 -12.06 5.49 3.19
CA ASN A 19 -11.91 4.71 4.42
C ASN A 19 -10.59 4.97 5.13
N PHE A 20 -9.67 5.73 4.53
CA PHE A 20 -8.36 6.03 5.08
C PHE A 20 -8.03 7.52 5.00
N GLN A 21 -7.12 7.94 5.87
CA GLN A 21 -6.60 9.30 5.94
C GLN A 21 -5.07 9.29 6.05
N ASN A 22 -4.49 10.50 6.03
CA ASN A 22 -3.06 10.81 5.90
C ASN A 22 -2.52 10.53 4.50
N ASP A 23 -1.19 10.47 4.38
CA ASP A 23 -0.52 10.53 3.08
C ASP A 23 0.08 9.17 2.71
N LEU A 24 -0.11 8.84 1.43
CA LEU A 24 0.52 7.71 0.77
C LEU A 24 1.16 8.23 -0.51
N PHE A 25 2.38 7.78 -0.82
CA PHE A 25 3.15 8.28 -1.93
C PHE A 25 3.61 7.14 -2.82
N TYR A 26 3.88 7.45 -4.08
CA TYR A 26 4.45 6.52 -5.03
C TYR A 26 5.48 7.19 -5.93
N ARG A 27 6.41 6.42 -6.46
CA ARG A 27 7.37 6.86 -7.49
C ARG A 27 7.85 5.68 -8.33
N ARG A 28 8.34 5.97 -9.52
CA ARG A 28 9.21 5.06 -10.28
C ARG A 28 10.65 5.48 -10.07
N LYS A 29 11.54 4.51 -9.80
CA LYS A 29 12.99 4.74 -9.70
C LYS A 29 13.74 3.46 -10.03
N GLY A 30 14.69 3.52 -10.97
CA GLY A 30 15.58 2.39 -11.27
C GLY A 30 14.86 1.10 -11.67
N GLY A 31 13.83 1.18 -12.51
CA GLY A 31 13.07 0.01 -12.99
C GLY A 31 12.09 -0.59 -11.98
N LYS A 32 11.79 0.14 -10.89
CA LYS A 32 10.82 -0.28 -9.88
C LYS A 32 9.82 0.81 -9.58
N ILE A 33 8.62 0.41 -9.19
CA ILE A 33 7.64 1.24 -8.51
C ILE A 33 7.81 1.04 -7.01
N TYR A 34 7.79 2.16 -6.29
CA TYR A 34 7.79 2.21 -4.83
C TYR A 34 6.48 2.83 -4.40
N VAL A 35 5.89 2.29 -3.34
CA VAL A 35 4.76 2.89 -2.62
C VAL A 35 5.10 2.95 -1.14
N GLU A 36 5.09 4.14 -0.56
CA GLU A 36 5.51 4.39 0.81
C GLU A 36 4.62 5.44 1.49
N GLY A 37 4.32 5.25 2.77
CA GLY A 37 3.56 6.20 3.58
C GLY A 37 3.06 5.62 4.89
N ALA A 38 2.22 6.37 5.59
CA ALA A 38 1.58 5.92 6.82
C ALA A 38 0.13 6.39 6.83
N ILE A 39 -0.80 5.42 6.86
CA ILE A 39 -2.24 5.69 6.76
C ILE A 39 -2.94 5.30 8.06
N GLN A 40 -4.13 5.84 8.28
CA GLN A 40 -5.00 5.45 9.38
C GLN A 40 -6.39 5.10 8.85
N PRO A 41 -7.04 4.01 9.30
CA PRO A 41 -8.44 3.75 8.99
C PRO A 41 -9.34 4.81 9.63
N ALA A 42 -10.30 5.33 8.88
CA ALA A 42 -11.33 6.26 9.36
C ALA A 42 -12.35 5.56 10.29
N SER A 43 -12.54 4.25 10.12
CA SER A 43 -13.40 3.40 10.95
C SER A 43 -12.75 2.04 11.18
N GLN A 44 -13.26 1.28 12.15
CA GLN A 44 -12.80 -0.09 12.38
C GLN A 44 -13.03 -0.95 11.13
N ILE A 45 -12.02 -1.74 10.76
CA ILE A 45 -12.11 -2.75 9.70
C ILE A 45 -12.24 -4.12 10.36
N ALA A 46 -13.19 -4.95 9.91
CA ALA A 46 -13.41 -6.26 10.53
C ALA A 46 -12.21 -7.20 10.33
N ALA A 47 -12.05 -8.16 11.24
CA ALA A 47 -11.03 -9.21 11.08
C ALA A 47 -11.26 -9.99 9.78
N ASN A 48 -10.18 -10.43 9.12
CA ASN A 48 -10.18 -11.14 7.83
C ASN A 48 -10.79 -10.35 6.64
N GLN A 49 -11.16 -9.08 6.83
CA GLN A 49 -11.69 -8.26 5.74
C GLN A 49 -10.57 -7.75 4.84
N GLN A 50 -10.71 -7.95 3.53
CA GLN A 50 -9.88 -7.29 2.52
C GLN A 50 -10.39 -5.87 2.30
N THR A 51 -9.51 -4.88 2.35
CA THR A 51 -9.88 -3.48 2.17
C THR A 51 -8.89 -2.77 1.25
N THR A 52 -9.41 -2.12 0.21
CA THR A 52 -8.59 -1.32 -0.72
C THR A 52 -8.23 0.03 -0.10
N ILE A 53 -6.93 0.33 -0.02
CA ILE A 53 -6.40 1.59 0.52
C ILE A 53 -6.32 2.68 -0.56
N ALA A 54 -5.95 2.29 -1.79
CA ALA A 54 -5.78 3.18 -2.94
C ALA A 54 -5.68 2.36 -4.23
N THR A 55 -5.70 3.05 -5.37
CA THR A 55 -5.44 2.46 -6.69
C THR A 55 -4.37 3.25 -7.41
N LEU A 56 -3.33 2.58 -7.89
CA LEU A 56 -2.26 3.19 -8.68
C LEU A 56 -2.75 3.63 -10.07
N PRO A 57 -2.22 4.75 -10.61
CA PRO A 57 -2.41 5.11 -12.00
C PRO A 57 -1.91 4.00 -12.94
N GLU A 58 -2.49 3.92 -14.13
CA GLU A 58 -2.28 2.80 -15.07
C GLU A 58 -0.82 2.54 -15.40
N GLU A 59 -0.04 3.59 -15.57
CA GLU A 59 1.38 3.54 -15.90
C GLU A 59 2.29 3.17 -14.71
N TYR A 60 1.75 3.00 -13.50
CA TYR A 60 2.47 2.55 -12.30
C TYR A 60 1.96 1.21 -11.77
N ARG A 61 1.06 0.53 -12.50
CA ARG A 61 0.51 -0.77 -12.08
C ARG A 61 1.56 -1.87 -12.19
N PRO A 62 1.52 -2.87 -11.30
CA PRO A 62 2.43 -3.99 -11.39
C PRO A 62 2.03 -4.95 -12.52
N ASP A 63 3.01 -5.48 -13.25
CA ASP A 63 2.81 -6.55 -14.26
C ASP A 63 2.36 -7.89 -13.62
N ARG A 64 2.65 -8.07 -12.34
CA ARG A 64 2.31 -9.25 -11.55
C ARG A 64 1.99 -8.85 -10.13
N THR A 65 1.02 -9.51 -9.51
CA THR A 65 0.66 -9.23 -8.13
C THR A 65 1.89 -9.29 -7.22
N ALA A 66 2.10 -8.22 -6.46
CA ALA A 66 3.18 -8.11 -5.49
C ALA A 66 2.62 -8.11 -4.06
N TYR A 67 3.44 -8.53 -3.11
CA TYR A 67 3.03 -8.69 -1.72
C TYR A 67 4.11 -8.18 -0.77
N ASN A 68 3.69 -7.63 0.37
CA ASN A 68 4.60 -7.34 1.48
C ASN A 68 3.91 -7.51 2.83
N VAL A 69 4.69 -7.82 3.87
CA VAL A 69 4.23 -7.77 5.26
C VAL A 69 4.64 -6.42 5.85
N CYS A 70 3.63 -5.64 6.23
CA CYS A 70 3.80 -4.27 6.69
C CYS A 70 3.56 -4.16 8.21
N GLN A 71 4.18 -3.16 8.85
CA GLN A 71 3.99 -2.89 10.27
C GLN A 71 2.68 -2.14 10.51
N GLY A 72 1.86 -2.65 11.43
CA GLY A 72 0.70 -1.97 11.97
C GLY A 72 0.98 -1.40 13.38
N GLY A 73 -0.01 -0.78 14.00
CA GLY A 73 0.15 -0.25 15.35
C GLY A 73 0.57 -1.30 16.39
N GLY A 74 1.52 -0.93 17.25
CA GLY A 74 2.10 -1.83 18.25
C GLY A 74 3.01 -2.88 17.61
N MET A 75 2.78 -4.16 17.92
CA MET A 75 3.51 -5.29 17.33
C MET A 75 2.75 -5.97 16.18
N ASN A 76 1.56 -5.46 15.83
CA ASN A 76 0.72 -6.04 14.78
C ASN A 76 1.35 -5.82 13.41
N ARG A 77 1.08 -6.74 12.49
CA ARG A 77 1.45 -6.64 11.08
C ARG A 77 0.21 -6.84 10.22
N PHE A 78 0.27 -6.42 8.98
CA PHE A 78 -0.75 -6.73 7.99
C PHE A 78 -0.11 -7.13 6.67
N TYR A 79 -0.87 -7.86 5.87
CA TYR A 79 -0.49 -8.26 4.53
C TYR A 79 -0.99 -7.21 3.53
N LEU A 80 -0.06 -6.63 2.78
CA LEU A 80 -0.33 -5.68 1.71
C LEU A 80 -0.16 -6.39 0.37
N THR A 81 -1.16 -6.27 -0.48
CA THR A 81 -1.16 -6.78 -1.85
C THR A 81 -1.25 -5.60 -2.82
N ALA A 82 -0.36 -5.54 -3.81
CA ALA A 82 -0.53 -4.69 -4.99
C ALA A 82 -0.95 -5.58 -6.18
N ASN A 83 -2.20 -5.45 -6.60
CA ASN A 83 -2.76 -6.25 -7.70
C ASN A 83 -2.44 -5.63 -9.06
N VAL A 84 -2.55 -6.45 -10.11
CA VAL A 84 -2.29 -6.06 -11.51
C VAL A 84 -3.21 -4.94 -12.02
N ASP A 85 -4.38 -4.76 -11.40
CA ASP A 85 -5.30 -3.65 -11.68
C ASP A 85 -4.90 -2.34 -10.99
N GLY A 86 -3.79 -2.34 -10.26
CA GLY A 86 -3.28 -1.21 -9.49
C GLY A 86 -3.86 -1.10 -8.08
N SER A 87 -4.82 -1.95 -7.69
CA SER A 87 -5.41 -1.87 -6.35
C SER A 87 -4.39 -2.29 -5.28
N LEU A 88 -4.28 -1.44 -4.26
CA LEU A 88 -3.52 -1.72 -3.05
C LEU A 88 -4.50 -2.19 -1.97
N VAL A 89 -4.35 -3.41 -1.51
CA VAL A 89 -5.31 -4.07 -0.61
C VAL A 89 -4.59 -4.53 0.66
N ILE A 90 -5.17 -4.21 1.82
CA ILE A 90 -4.71 -4.70 3.12
C ILE A 90 -5.62 -5.81 3.65
N GLN A 91 -5.01 -6.77 4.35
CA GLN A 91 -5.69 -7.88 5.03
C GLN A 91 -4.79 -8.49 6.12
N LYS A 92 -5.29 -9.47 6.87
CA LYS A 92 -4.51 -10.27 7.85
C LYS A 92 -3.79 -9.43 8.91
N TYR A 93 -4.52 -8.50 9.54
CA TYR A 93 -3.96 -7.66 10.59
C TYR A 93 -3.91 -8.41 11.92
N GLY A 94 -2.73 -8.47 12.55
CA GLY A 94 -2.56 -9.10 13.86
C GLY A 94 -1.13 -9.54 14.13
N THR A 95 -0.94 -10.37 15.16
CA THR A 95 0.37 -10.94 15.53
C THR A 95 0.44 -12.44 15.27
N THR A 96 -0.48 -13.20 15.86
CA THR A 96 -0.60 -14.66 15.74
C THR A 96 -1.94 -15.10 15.13
N GLN A 97 -2.93 -14.21 15.17
CA GLN A 97 -4.26 -14.40 14.61
C GLN A 97 -4.76 -13.07 14.06
N ASP A 98 -5.67 -13.16 13.08
CA ASP A 98 -6.29 -12.00 12.48
C ASP A 98 -7.29 -11.37 13.48
N ILE A 99 -7.11 -10.09 13.77
CA ILE A 99 -7.97 -9.28 14.63
C ILE A 99 -8.49 -8.07 13.83
N PRO A 100 -9.57 -7.41 14.29
CA PRO A 100 -10.04 -6.18 13.66
C PRO A 100 -8.95 -5.10 13.66
N ILE A 101 -8.92 -4.27 12.62
CA ILE A 101 -8.04 -3.09 12.57
C ILE A 101 -8.75 -1.93 13.26
N PRO A 102 -8.25 -1.40 14.38
CA PRO A 102 -8.90 -0.28 15.05
C PRO A 102 -8.89 0.98 14.19
N ALA A 103 -9.94 1.81 14.33
CA ALA A 103 -9.95 3.14 13.74
C ALA A 103 -8.77 3.97 14.30
N GLY A 104 -8.17 4.81 13.46
CA GLY A 104 -7.07 5.69 13.86
C GLY A 104 -5.74 4.99 14.17
N VAL A 105 -5.62 3.67 14.02
CA VAL A 105 -4.32 3.01 14.20
C VAL A 105 -3.40 3.34 13.03
N TRP A 106 -2.13 3.60 13.31
CA TRP A 106 -1.12 3.81 12.28
C TRP A 106 -0.80 2.49 11.56
N LEU A 107 -0.84 2.54 10.22
CA LEU A 107 -0.45 1.46 9.32
C LEU A 107 0.68 1.97 8.42
N SER A 108 1.89 1.48 8.63
CA SER A 108 3.04 1.82 7.79
C SER A 108 2.94 1.04 6.48
N VAL A 109 2.79 1.73 5.36
CA VAL A 109 2.66 1.11 4.04
C VAL A 109 4.00 1.20 3.34
N THR A 110 4.53 0.05 2.92
CA THR A 110 5.75 -0.01 2.12
C THR A 110 5.67 -1.21 1.20
N ILE A 111 5.83 -1.00 -0.10
CA ILE A 111 5.97 -2.07 -1.08
C ILE A 111 6.73 -1.57 -2.30
N ASP A 112 7.58 -2.42 -2.86
CA ASP A 112 8.22 -2.19 -4.16
C ASP A 112 8.00 -3.39 -5.09
N PHE A 113 7.92 -3.10 -6.38
CA PHE A 113 7.79 -4.11 -7.42
C PHE A 113 8.39 -3.60 -8.74
N PRO A 114 8.75 -4.50 -9.67
CA PRO A 114 9.19 -4.09 -11.01
C PRO A 114 8.15 -3.20 -11.70
N ALA A 115 8.63 -2.14 -12.34
CA ALA A 115 7.82 -1.21 -13.13
C ALA A 115 7.46 -1.76 -14.50
#